data_AF-A0A967LXR3-F1
#
_entry.id   AF-A0A967LXR3-F1
#
_cell.length_a   1.000
_cell.length_b   1.000
_cell.length_c   1.000
_cell.angle_alpha   90.00
_cell.angle_beta   90.00
_cell.angle_gamma   90.00
#
_symmetry.space_group_name_H-M   'P 1'
#
loop_
_entity.id
_entity.type
_entity.pdbx_description
1 polymer ?
#
loop_
_entity_poly.entity_id
_entity_poly.type
_entity_poly.pdbx_seq_one_letter_code
_entity_poly.pdbx_strand_id
1 'polypeptide(L)'
;MVTLLAGPNSFGGAMLAGDGPSFDTLLDAIQEGRVKALVCLESDPFCEAMDTSRAQAALGHIDLLVSIDATPSLAAQRADIFLPARAHTEMAGSYVNNEG
;
A
#
# COMPACT_ATOMS: atom_id res chain seq x y z
N MET A 1 -7.18 -0.52 -24.63
CA MET A 1 -7.67 -0.89 -23.29
C MET A 1 -7.21 0.22 -22.36
N VAL A 2 -8.12 1.05 -21.84
CA VAL A 2 -7.76 2.04 -20.81
C VAL A 2 -7.55 1.26 -19.52
N THR A 3 -6.34 1.29 -19.00
CA THR A 3 -6.00 0.73 -17.70
C THR A 3 -6.48 1.75 -16.66
N LEU A 4 -7.65 1.52 -16.06
CA LEU A 4 -8.10 2.34 -14.93
C LEU A 4 -7.31 1.90 -13.70
N LEU A 5 -6.74 2.85 -12.96
CA LEU A 5 -6.18 2.53 -11.64
C LEU A 5 -7.35 2.26 -10.67
N ALA A 6 -7.20 1.21 -9.86
CA ALA A 6 -8.32 0.58 -9.17
C ALA A 6 -8.82 1.34 -7.92
N GLY A 7 -7.96 2.15 -7.29
CA GLY A 7 -8.24 2.78 -5.99
C GLY A 7 -8.48 4.30 -6.05
N PRO A 8 -9.10 4.86 -5.00
CA PRO A 8 -9.16 6.30 -4.81
C PRO A 8 -7.75 6.92 -4.83
N ASN A 9 -7.59 8.05 -5.52
CA ASN A 9 -6.31 8.76 -5.66
C ASN A 9 -5.15 7.92 -6.23
N SER A 10 -5.36 6.72 -6.78
CA SER A 10 -4.25 5.89 -7.23
C SER A 10 -3.41 6.57 -8.33
N PHE A 11 -4.02 7.43 -9.16
CA PHE A 11 -3.29 8.25 -10.12
C PHE A 11 -2.37 9.26 -9.42
N GLY A 12 -2.89 10.02 -8.44
CA GLY A 12 -2.08 10.91 -7.61
C GLY A 12 -0.99 10.18 -6.83
N GLY A 13 -1.26 8.97 -6.33
CA GLY A 13 -0.28 8.09 -5.69
C GLY A 13 0.83 7.67 -6.65
N ALA A 14 0.49 7.31 -7.89
CA ALA A 14 1.47 6.98 -8.93
C ALA A 14 2.33 8.20 -9.32
N MET A 15 1.73 9.40 -9.40
CA MET A 15 2.49 10.64 -9.60
C MET A 15 3.47 10.91 -8.45
N LEU A 16 3.06 10.67 -7.21
CA LEU A 16 3.90 10.82 -6.02
C LEU A 16 5.05 9.80 -5.98
N ALA A 17 4.80 8.58 -6.45
CA ALA A 17 5.81 7.53 -6.50
C ALA A 17 6.99 7.88 -7.44
N GLY A 18 6.73 8.62 -8.53
CA GLY A 18 7.76 9.02 -9.50
C GLY A 18 8.53 7.82 -10.04
N ASP A 19 9.87 7.89 -9.99
CA ASP A 19 10.78 6.78 -10.36
C ASP A 19 11.00 5.77 -9.22
N GLY A 20 10.10 5.72 -8.23
CA GLY A 20 10.13 4.78 -7.13
C GLY A 20 10.06 3.32 -7.59
N PRO A 21 10.50 2.37 -6.73
CA PRO A 21 10.49 0.95 -7.09
C PRO A 21 9.05 0.46 -7.30
N SER A 22 8.88 -0.47 -8.23
CA SER A 22 7.60 -1.18 -8.35
C SER A 22 7.34 -2.00 -7.10
N PHE A 23 6.06 -2.34 -6.88
CA PHE A 23 5.70 -3.23 -5.78
C PHE A 23 6.41 -4.59 -5.88
N ASP A 24 6.58 -5.13 -7.09
CA ASP A 24 7.35 -6.37 -7.30
C ASP A 24 8.80 -6.25 -6.86
N THR A 25 9.47 -5.13 -7.17
CA THR A 25 10.84 -4.86 -6.70
C THR A 25 10.91 -4.72 -5.18
N LEU A 26 9.87 -4.16 -4.55
CA LEU A 26 9.78 -4.10 -3.10
C LEU A 26 9.62 -5.51 -2.50
N LEU A 27 8.77 -6.37 -3.08
CA LEU A 27 8.61 -7.76 -2.61
C LEU A 27 9.93 -8.54 -2.67
N ASP A 28 10.70 -8.40 -3.75
CA ASP A 28 12.01 -9.04 -3.87
C ASP A 28 12.98 -8.50 -2.80
N ALA A 29 12.99 -7.18 -2.57
CA ALA A 29 13.82 -6.56 -1.54
C ALA A 29 13.44 -6.99 -0.11
N ILE A 30 12.16 -7.26 0.15
CA ILE A 30 11.69 -7.80 1.43
C ILE A 30 12.19 -9.25 1.59
N GLN A 31 12.02 -10.09 0.56
CA GLN A 31 12.50 -11.48 0.59
C GLN A 31 14.03 -11.58 0.79
N GLU A 32 14.78 -10.66 0.21
CA GLU A 32 16.23 -10.56 0.37
C GLU A 32 16.66 -9.92 1.71
N GLY A 33 15.70 -9.45 2.53
CA GLY A 33 15.98 -8.79 3.81
C GLY A 33 16.59 -7.39 3.71
N ARG A 34 16.59 -6.80 2.51
CA ARG A 34 17.02 -5.41 2.26
C ARG A 34 15.98 -4.40 2.74
N VAL A 35 14.70 -4.76 2.66
CA VAL A 35 13.59 -4.00 3.25
C VAL A 35 13.07 -4.79 4.44
N LYS A 36 13.11 -4.15 5.61
CA LYS A 36 12.72 -4.75 6.89
C LYS A 36 11.46 -4.16 7.49
N ALA A 37 11.05 -2.99 7.01
CA ALA A 37 9.86 -2.31 7.49
C ALA A 37 9.01 -1.84 6.31
N LEU A 38 7.70 -1.93 6.47
CA LEU A 38 6.72 -1.42 5.50
C LEU A 38 5.70 -0.53 6.23
N VAL A 39 5.43 0.63 5.66
CA VAL A 39 4.38 1.54 6.13
C VAL A 39 3.29 1.58 5.06
N CYS A 40 2.11 1.09 5.39
CA CYS A 40 0.93 1.11 4.55
C CYS A 40 0.05 2.30 4.93
N LEU A 41 -0.22 3.19 3.98
CA LEU A 41 -1.17 4.30 4.14
C LEU A 41 -2.41 4.00 3.29
N GLU A 42 -3.52 3.67 3.95
CA GLU A 42 -4.79 3.30 3.34
C GLU A 42 -4.64 2.32 2.16
N SER A 43 -3.75 1.33 2.30
CA SER A 43 -3.48 0.30 1.30
C SER A 43 -3.31 -1.06 1.97
N ASP A 44 -3.81 -2.10 1.31
CA ASP A 44 -3.76 -3.48 1.77
C ASP A 44 -2.97 -4.37 0.80
N PRO A 45 -1.62 -4.37 0.87
CA PRO A 45 -0.78 -5.12 -0.06
C PRO A 45 -0.95 -6.65 0.01
N PHE A 46 -1.64 -7.17 1.03
CA PHE A 46 -1.97 -8.60 1.13
C PHE A 46 -3.07 -9.03 0.16
N CYS A 47 -3.90 -8.08 -0.30
CA CYS A 47 -5.09 -8.32 -1.11
C CYS A 47 -5.06 -7.57 -2.44
N GLU A 48 -4.41 -6.41 -2.50
CA GLU A 48 -4.40 -5.51 -3.67
C GLU A 48 -3.32 -5.89 -4.69
N ALA A 49 -2.38 -6.75 -4.32
CA ALA A 49 -1.31 -7.21 -5.22
C ALA A 49 -1.86 -8.07 -6.36
N MET A 50 -1.26 -7.93 -7.55
CA MET A 50 -1.63 -8.76 -8.72
C MET A 50 -1.39 -10.25 -8.46
N ASP A 51 -0.31 -10.59 -7.75
CA ASP A 51 -0.03 -11.92 -7.22
C ASP A 51 -0.09 -11.89 -5.68
N THR A 52 -1.28 -12.14 -5.14
CA THR A 52 -1.53 -12.11 -3.70
C THR A 52 -0.75 -13.18 -2.94
N SER A 53 -0.49 -14.34 -3.54
CA SER A 53 0.29 -15.40 -2.91
C SER A 53 1.75 -15.00 -2.76
N ARG A 54 2.35 -14.43 -3.80
CA ARG A 54 3.73 -13.89 -3.72
C ARG A 54 3.82 -12.74 -2.72
N ALA A 55 2.86 -11.81 -2.74
CA ALA A 55 2.83 -10.71 -1.79
C ALA A 55 2.73 -11.21 -0.34
N GLN A 56 1.81 -12.12 -0.04
CA GLN A 56 1.67 -12.69 1.31
C GLN A 56 2.93 -13.43 1.77
N ALA A 57 3.58 -14.19 0.89
CA ALA A 57 4.81 -14.89 1.21
C ALA A 57 5.94 -13.89 1.55
N ALA A 58 6.17 -12.90 0.69
CA ALA A 58 7.18 -11.87 0.91
C ALA A 58 6.92 -11.03 2.16
N LEU A 59 5.68 -10.54 2.35
CA LEU A 59 5.29 -9.74 3.51
C LEU A 59 5.43 -10.52 4.83
N GLY A 60 5.41 -11.85 4.80
CA GLY A 60 5.72 -12.68 5.97
C GLY A 60 7.17 -12.58 6.46
N HIS A 61 8.07 -11.96 5.70
CA HIS A 61 9.47 -11.71 6.06
C HIS A 61 9.74 -10.30 6.60
N ILE A 62 8.72 -9.43 6.67
CA ILE A 62 8.90 -8.08 7.20
C ILE A 62 9.10 -8.13 8.72
N ASP A 63 10.05 -7.35 9.25
CA ASP A 63 10.30 -7.25 10.69
C ASP A 63 9.34 -6.26 11.37
N LEU A 64 8.83 -5.29 10.60
CA LEU A 64 7.92 -4.26 11.09
C LEU A 64 6.88 -3.88 10.02
N LEU A 65 5.61 -4.08 10.33
CA LEU A 65 4.49 -3.59 9.54
C LEU A 65 3.74 -2.49 10.31
N VAL A 66 3.68 -1.31 9.70
CA VAL A 66 2.86 -0.19 10.19
C VAL A 66 1.67 -0.01 9.25
N SER A 67 0.45 0.02 9.78
CA SER A 67 -0.76 0.34 9.02
C SER A 67 -1.39 1.64 9.52
N ILE A 68 -1.64 2.55 8.59
CA ILE A 68 -2.38 3.79 8.79
C ILE A 68 -3.68 3.66 8.01
N ASP A 69 -4.78 3.37 8.69
CA ASP A 69 -6.04 2.99 8.03
C ASP A 69 -7.27 3.45 8.82
N ALA A 70 -8.36 3.74 8.11
CA ALA A 70 -9.68 4.01 8.68
C ALA A 70 -10.61 2.78 8.61
N THR A 71 -10.17 1.71 7.93
CA THR A 71 -10.91 0.49 7.67
C THR A 71 -10.21 -0.74 8.26
N PRO A 72 -10.93 -1.85 8.53
CA PRO A 72 -10.34 -3.05 9.11
C PRO A 72 -9.63 -3.93 8.04
N SER A 73 -8.67 -3.39 7.30
CA SER A 73 -7.90 -4.11 6.26
C SER A 73 -7.08 -5.27 6.84
N LEU A 74 -6.63 -6.21 5.99
CA LEU A 74 -5.74 -7.29 6.41
C LEU A 74 -4.39 -6.73 6.86
N ALA A 75 -3.90 -5.66 6.22
CA ALA A 75 -2.75 -4.90 6.69
C ALA A 75 -2.97 -4.33 8.10
N ALA A 76 -4.11 -3.71 8.39
CA ALA A 76 -4.42 -3.21 9.74
C ALA A 76 -4.50 -4.34 10.78
N GLN A 77 -5.06 -5.50 10.42
CA GLN A 77 -5.17 -6.65 11.32
C GLN A 77 -3.83 -7.33 11.63
N ARG A 78 -2.88 -7.26 10.69
CA ARG A 78 -1.56 -7.91 10.80
C ARG A 78 -0.44 -6.96 11.24
N ALA A 79 -0.69 -5.66 11.32
CA ALA A 79 0.32 -4.67 11.64
C ALA A 79 0.82 -4.80 13.09
N ASP A 80 2.12 -4.60 13.28
CA ASP A 80 2.73 -4.45 14.59
C ASP A 80 2.33 -3.10 15.21
N ILE A 81 2.16 -2.08 14.36
CA ILE A 81 1.69 -0.75 14.76
C ILE A 81 0.50 -0.35 13.88
N PHE A 82 -0.63 -0.11 14.52
CA PHE A 82 -1.81 0.45 13.87
C PHE A 82 -2.03 1.90 14.30
N LEU A 83 -2.16 2.80 13.32
CA LEU A 83 -2.52 4.20 13.51
C LEU A 83 -3.87 4.47 12.84
N PRO A 84 -4.91 4.87 13.59
CA PRO A 84 -6.21 5.15 12.99
C PRO A 84 -6.15 6.41 12.10
N ALA A 85 -6.57 6.27 10.85
CA ALA A 85 -6.76 7.37 9.92
C ALA A 85 -8.17 7.96 10.06
N ARG A 86 -8.35 9.19 9.55
CA ARG A 86 -9.66 9.81 9.40
C ARG A 86 -10.30 9.37 8.10
N ALA A 87 -11.63 9.27 8.07
CA ALA A 87 -12.33 9.04 6.81
C ALA A 87 -12.13 10.22 5.85
N HIS A 88 -12.21 9.97 4.54
CA HIS A 88 -11.97 10.99 3.51
C HIS A 88 -12.84 12.24 3.69
N THR A 89 -14.07 12.06 4.18
CA THR A 89 -15.04 13.13 4.47
C THR A 89 -14.67 14.03 5.65
N GLU A 90 -13.68 13.64 6.45
CA GLU A 90 -13.24 14.31 7.67
C GLU A 90 -11.86 14.99 7.51
N MET A 91 -11.30 14.90 6.30
CA MET A 91 -9.97 15.39 5.97
C MET A 91 -10.01 16.62 5.08
N ALA A 92 -8.98 17.45 5.19
CA ALA A 92 -8.66 18.47 4.20
C ALA A 92 -7.54 17.94 3.31
N GLY A 93 -7.82 17.79 2.01
CA GLY A 93 -6.88 17.22 1.05
C GLY A 93 -7.38 17.35 -0.39
N SER A 94 -6.67 16.75 -1.32
CA SER A 94 -7.03 16.74 -2.74
C SER A 94 -6.80 15.35 -3.33
N TYR A 95 -7.66 14.99 -4.28
CA TYR A 95 -7.57 13.75 -5.05
C TYR A 95 -7.30 14.12 -6.50
N VAL A 96 -6.41 13.38 -7.15
CA VAL A 96 -6.21 13.44 -8.60
C VAL A 96 -6.93 12.25 -9.21
N ASN A 97 -7.83 12.51 -10.16
CA ASN A 97 -8.59 11.45 -10.81
C ASN A 97 -7.74 10.82 -11.93
N ASN A 98 -8.30 9.85 -12.67
CA ASN A 98 -7.56 9.19 -13.76
C ASN A 98 -7.38 10.07 -15.02
N GLU A 99 -7.98 11.26 -15.07
CA GLU A 99 -7.86 12.23 -16.17
C GLU A 99 -6.77 13.28 -15.91
N GLY A 100 -6.18 13.29 -14.70
CA GLY A 100 -5.22 14.29 -14.23
C GLY A 100 -5.90 15.41 -13.47
#